data_AF-A0A7L6N4C9-F1
#
_entry.id   AF-A0A7L6N4C9-F1
#
_cell.length_a   1.000
_cell.length_b   1.000
_cell.length_c   1.000
_cell.angle_alpha   90.00
_cell.angle_beta   90.00
_cell.angle_gamma   90.00
#
_symmetry.space_group_name_H-M   'P 1'
#
loop_
_entity.id
_entity.type
_entity.pdbx_description
1 polymer ?
#
loop_
_entity_poly.entity_id
_entity_poly.type
_entity_poly.pdbx_seq_one_letter_code
_entity_poly.pdbx_strand_id
1 'polypeptide(L)'
;MNNNVYSYSIGDSVGDYGCTALDDVDGPVDCTTSGTIDTNTIGDYDITYSATDSSGNTATLTQTYSVTDNNFLTQDLITYYDDAEGLQGTALEQALHTIISDYTYVTYDDARYILDETDQDPNNPNNVILVYTQQSVDGEWYCPSGSCTWNREHVWPQSLLGYDSVMSADLHNLKPADPGTNSSRSNKYFDNLTTASTYEPPDEVKGDIARILFYMVIMYDNLDLVDVAPSTYEMALLEVLLSWHELDPVDDFERNRNDVIYSYQGNRNPFIDYEEFVELIFGDHSYYNN
;
A
#
# COMPACT_ATOMS: atom_id res chain seq x y z
N MET A 1 -25.68 -0.15 -18.16
CA MET A 1 -25.95 0.04 -16.73
C MET A 1 -24.59 0.24 -16.09
N ASN A 2 -24.31 1.45 -15.61
CA ASN A 2 -23.07 1.70 -14.87
C ASN A 2 -23.26 1.08 -13.49
N ASN A 3 -22.34 0.22 -13.09
CA ASN A 3 -22.33 -0.43 -11.78
C ASN A 3 -21.77 0.58 -10.76
N ASN A 4 -22.55 1.62 -10.45
CA ASN A 4 -22.20 2.53 -9.38
C ASN A 4 -22.40 1.76 -8.06
N VAL A 5 -21.30 1.52 -7.35
CA VAL A 5 -21.33 1.04 -5.97
C VAL A 5 -21.71 2.24 -5.10
N TYR A 6 -22.75 2.12 -4.29
CA TYR A 6 -23.20 3.17 -3.37
C TYR A 6 -22.94 2.71 -1.93
N SER A 7 -21.88 3.23 -1.32
CA SER A 7 -21.47 2.89 0.05
C SER A 7 -21.38 4.13 0.94
N TYR A 8 -21.66 3.96 2.22
CA TYR A 8 -21.49 4.95 3.29
C TYR A 8 -20.61 4.37 4.39
N SER A 9 -19.84 5.22 5.06
CA SER A 9 -19.16 4.89 6.32
C SER A 9 -20.10 5.08 7.50
N ILE A 10 -19.79 4.45 8.64
CA ILE A 10 -20.50 4.74 9.91
C ILE A 10 -20.51 6.24 10.19
N GLY A 11 -21.68 6.78 10.51
CA GLY A 11 -21.87 8.18 10.90
C GLY A 11 -21.94 9.16 9.73
N ASP A 12 -21.80 8.71 8.48
CA ASP A 12 -21.92 9.58 7.31
C ASP A 12 -23.29 10.26 7.25
N SER A 13 -23.31 11.50 6.73
CA SER A 13 -24.55 12.19 6.40
C SER A 13 -25.13 11.64 5.10
N VAL A 14 -26.37 11.19 5.15
CA VAL A 14 -27.07 10.70 3.95
C VAL A 14 -27.69 11.88 3.19
N GLY A 15 -27.32 12.03 1.92
CA GLY A 15 -27.85 13.06 1.02
C GLY A 15 -29.26 12.73 0.49
N ASP A 16 -29.89 13.70 -0.18
CA ASP A 16 -31.13 13.45 -0.92
C ASP A 16 -30.83 12.60 -2.16
N TYR A 17 -31.56 11.49 -2.31
CA TYR A 17 -31.36 10.54 -3.40
C TYR A 17 -31.84 11.09 -4.75
N GLY A 18 -32.73 12.10 -4.74
CA GLY A 18 -33.44 12.57 -5.92
C GLY A 18 -34.32 11.47 -6.54
N CYS A 19 -35.38 11.86 -7.25
CA CYS A 19 -36.24 10.88 -7.95
C CYS A 19 -36.79 11.57 -9.19
N THR A 20 -36.49 11.03 -10.37
CA THR A 20 -37.12 11.48 -11.61
C THR A 20 -37.59 10.27 -12.41
N ALA A 21 -38.72 10.42 -13.08
CA ALA A 21 -39.31 9.37 -13.91
C ALA A 21 -39.92 10.00 -15.17
N LEU A 22 -39.82 9.26 -16.27
CA LEU A 22 -40.39 9.62 -17.57
C LEU A 22 -41.27 8.47 -18.03
N ASP A 23 -42.50 8.81 -18.38
CA ASP A 23 -43.46 7.97 -19.07
C ASP A 23 -43.47 8.29 -20.58
N ASP A 24 -43.77 7.31 -21.42
CA ASP A 24 -43.74 7.46 -22.87
C ASP A 24 -44.97 8.19 -23.44
N VAL A 25 -46.05 8.30 -22.67
CA VAL A 25 -47.30 8.98 -23.03
C VAL A 25 -47.48 10.29 -22.25
N ASP A 26 -47.30 10.25 -20.93
CA ASP A 26 -47.53 11.36 -20.00
C ASP A 26 -46.32 12.29 -19.85
N GLY A 27 -45.13 11.86 -20.29
CA GLY A 27 -43.89 12.61 -20.12
C GLY A 27 -43.38 12.54 -18.65
N PRO A 28 -42.87 13.62 -18.05
CA PRO A 28 -42.43 13.60 -16.66
C PRO A 28 -43.57 13.24 -15.70
N VAL A 29 -43.35 12.21 -14.88
CA VAL A 29 -44.32 11.75 -13.86
C VAL A 29 -43.71 11.87 -12.45
N ASP A 30 -44.58 12.02 -11.45
CA ASP A 30 -44.16 12.13 -10.06
C ASP A 30 -43.48 10.84 -9.59
N CYS A 31 -42.31 11.02 -8.98
CA CYS A 31 -41.44 9.96 -8.52
C CYS A 31 -41.29 10.09 -7.01
N THR A 32 -41.48 8.98 -6.28
CA THR A 32 -41.39 8.94 -4.83
C THR A 32 -40.32 7.95 -4.39
N THR A 33 -39.64 8.25 -3.30
CA THR A 33 -38.66 7.37 -2.64
C THR A 33 -39.22 6.86 -1.31
N SER A 34 -38.89 5.62 -0.97
CA SER A 34 -39.21 5.00 0.31
C SER A 34 -38.05 4.14 0.80
N GLY A 35 -37.89 4.05 2.12
CA GLY A 35 -36.70 3.48 2.75
C GLY A 35 -35.86 4.57 3.43
N THR A 36 -35.01 4.16 4.37
CA THR A 36 -34.09 5.03 5.10
C THR A 36 -32.80 4.27 5.33
N ILE A 37 -31.66 4.95 5.17
CA ILE A 37 -30.34 4.42 5.52
C ILE A 37 -30.01 4.91 6.93
N ASP A 38 -29.76 3.99 7.86
CA ASP A 38 -29.22 4.31 9.18
C ASP A 38 -27.70 4.14 9.16
N THR A 39 -26.97 5.24 8.98
CA THR A 39 -25.50 5.20 8.94
C THR A 39 -24.88 4.92 10.32
N ASN A 40 -25.65 4.79 11.40
CA ASN A 40 -25.10 4.37 12.70
C ASN A 40 -25.04 2.86 12.88
N THR A 41 -25.61 2.10 11.93
CA THR A 41 -25.69 0.64 12.00
C THR A 41 -25.16 0.04 10.70
N ILE A 42 -24.13 -0.81 10.78
CA ILE A 42 -23.57 -1.52 9.62
C ILE A 42 -24.65 -2.42 9.00
N GLY A 43 -24.73 -2.41 7.68
CA GLY A 43 -25.64 -3.28 6.95
C GLY A 43 -26.05 -2.73 5.59
N ASP A 44 -26.87 -3.51 4.89
CA ASP A 44 -27.45 -3.13 3.60
C ASP A 44 -28.83 -2.51 3.79
N TYR A 45 -29.07 -1.41 3.08
CA TYR A 45 -30.29 -0.62 3.15
C TYR A 45 -30.86 -0.42 1.75
N ASP A 46 -32.12 -0.78 1.57
CA ASP A 46 -32.83 -0.64 0.30
C ASP A 46 -33.61 0.68 0.23
N ILE A 47 -33.35 1.46 -0.82
CA ILE A 47 -34.17 2.60 -1.23
C ILE A 47 -34.99 2.20 -2.44
N THR A 48 -36.31 2.28 -2.32
CA THR A 48 -37.25 1.97 -3.40
C THR A 48 -37.79 3.25 -4.01
N TYR A 49 -37.56 3.41 -5.31
CA TYR A 49 -38.09 4.46 -6.17
C TYR A 49 -39.37 3.94 -6.82
N SER A 50 -40.44 4.74 -6.80
CA SER A 50 -41.73 4.38 -7.35
C SER A 50 -42.34 5.55 -8.09
N ALA A 51 -42.76 5.32 -9.32
CA ALA A 51 -43.49 6.29 -10.15
C ALA A 51 -44.78 5.65 -10.66
N THR A 52 -45.87 6.43 -10.66
CA THR A 52 -47.19 5.98 -11.15
C THR A 52 -47.70 6.97 -12.18
N ASP A 53 -48.10 6.46 -13.34
CA ASP A 53 -48.64 7.28 -14.44
C ASP A 53 -50.10 7.69 -14.19
N SER A 54 -50.68 8.49 -15.09
CA SER A 54 -52.07 8.94 -14.97
C SER A 54 -53.11 7.83 -15.18
N SER A 55 -52.68 6.71 -15.77
CA SER A 55 -53.49 5.51 -16.01
C SER A 55 -53.45 4.52 -14.84
N GLY A 56 -52.62 4.78 -13.83
CA GLY A 56 -52.46 3.95 -12.64
C GLY A 56 -51.44 2.82 -12.80
N ASN A 57 -50.60 2.82 -13.84
CA ASN A 57 -49.50 1.88 -13.96
C ASN A 57 -48.33 2.34 -13.09
N THR A 58 -47.77 1.42 -12.31
CA THR A 58 -46.66 1.72 -11.39
C THR A 58 -45.39 0.99 -11.81
N ALA A 59 -44.28 1.71 -11.89
CA ALA A 59 -42.94 1.16 -12.05
C ALA A 59 -42.13 1.37 -10.76
N THR A 60 -41.33 0.37 -10.38
CA THR A 60 -40.48 0.43 -9.19
C THR A 60 -39.04 0.03 -9.51
N LEU A 61 -38.10 0.65 -8.81
CA LEU A 61 -36.67 0.34 -8.82
C LEU A 61 -36.19 0.30 -7.37
N THR A 62 -35.45 -0.73 -6.99
CA THR A 62 -34.81 -0.81 -5.67
C THR A 62 -33.30 -0.65 -5.86
N GLN A 63 -32.71 0.28 -5.13
CA GLN A 63 -31.26 0.48 -5.04
C GLN A 63 -30.81 0.11 -3.62
N THR A 64 -29.85 -0.80 -3.52
CA THR A 64 -29.21 -1.18 -2.26
C THR A 64 -27.99 -0.28 -2.01
N TYR A 65 -27.86 0.17 -0.77
CA TYR A 65 -26.73 0.94 -0.24
C TYR A 65 -26.11 0.19 0.94
N SER A 66 -24.78 0.08 0.99
CA SER A 66 -24.10 -0.59 2.10
C SER A 66 -23.47 0.42 3.05
N VAL A 67 -23.75 0.30 4.34
CA VAL A 67 -23.05 1.03 5.40
C VAL A 67 -21.97 0.12 5.96
N THR A 68 -20.71 0.53 5.87
CA THR A 68 -19.54 -0.19 6.40
C THR A 68 -18.84 0.66 7.46
N ASP A 69 -18.07 0.02 8.33
CA ASP A 69 -17.10 0.74 9.15
C ASP A 69 -15.81 0.88 8.36
N ASN A 70 -15.53 2.10 7.89
CA ASN A 70 -14.29 2.43 7.20
C ASN A 70 -13.32 3.17 8.13
N ASN A 71 -13.62 3.26 9.43
CA ASN A 71 -12.68 3.77 10.40
C ASN A 71 -11.68 2.67 10.74
N PHE A 72 -10.48 2.80 10.19
CA PHE A 72 -9.41 1.83 10.42
C PHE A 72 -9.07 1.67 11.91
N LEU A 73 -9.25 2.72 12.72
CA LEU A 73 -8.99 2.65 14.17
C LEU A 73 -9.95 1.73 14.94
N THR A 74 -11.07 1.34 14.33
CA THR A 74 -12.03 0.39 14.90
C THR A 74 -12.02 -0.95 14.19
N GLN A 75 -11.10 -1.16 13.24
CA GLN A 75 -10.89 -2.44 12.59
C GLN A 75 -10.26 -3.45 13.57
N ASP A 76 -10.82 -4.65 13.58
CA ASP A 76 -10.24 -5.84 14.25
C ASP A 76 -9.04 -6.30 13.40
N LEU A 77 -7.84 -6.17 13.96
CA LEU A 77 -6.60 -6.55 13.27
C LEU A 77 -6.35 -8.05 13.46
N ILE A 78 -5.46 -8.62 12.64
CA ILE A 78 -5.02 -9.99 12.88
C ILE A 78 -4.17 -10.05 14.16
N THR A 79 -4.10 -11.22 14.79
CA THR A 79 -3.36 -11.45 16.05
C THR A 79 -1.91 -10.94 16.05
N TYR A 80 -1.26 -10.88 14.89
CA TYR A 80 0.09 -10.35 14.76
C TYR A 80 0.18 -8.85 15.09
N TYR A 81 -0.90 -8.09 14.92
CA TYR A 81 -0.98 -6.64 15.13
C TYR A 81 -1.94 -6.22 16.25
N ASP A 82 -2.33 -7.11 17.17
CA ASP A 82 -3.23 -6.80 18.29
C ASP A 82 -2.77 -5.56 19.09
N ASP A 83 -1.46 -5.43 19.31
CA ASP A 83 -0.88 -4.30 20.07
C ASP A 83 -0.92 -2.96 19.31
N ALA A 84 -1.27 -2.97 18.01
CA ALA A 84 -1.42 -1.78 17.18
C ALA A 84 -2.88 -1.31 17.04
N GLU A 85 -3.86 -2.10 17.52
CA GLU A 85 -5.28 -1.79 17.38
C GLU A 85 -5.69 -0.44 17.97
N GLY A 86 -6.38 0.38 17.18
CA GLY A 86 -6.89 1.68 17.58
C GLY A 86 -5.80 2.73 17.90
N LEU A 87 -4.54 2.47 17.55
CA LEU A 87 -3.45 3.42 17.72
C LEU A 87 -3.24 4.28 16.46
N GLN A 88 -2.66 5.46 16.66
CA GLN A 88 -2.19 6.35 15.58
C GLN A 88 -0.97 7.16 16.04
N GLY A 89 -0.32 7.85 15.10
CA GLY A 89 0.86 8.68 15.30
C GLY A 89 1.97 7.91 16.01
N THR A 90 2.66 8.59 16.93
CA THR A 90 3.80 8.01 17.67
C THR A 90 3.44 6.77 18.49
N ALA A 91 2.19 6.62 18.93
CA ALA A 91 1.77 5.42 19.67
C ALA A 91 1.73 4.19 18.75
N LEU A 92 1.20 4.36 17.53
CA LEU A 92 1.18 3.32 16.51
C LEU A 92 2.59 3.00 16.02
N GLU A 93 3.40 4.03 15.75
CA GLU A 93 4.82 3.90 15.39
C GLU A 93 5.59 3.01 16.39
N GLN A 94 5.46 3.28 17.69
CA GLN A 94 6.12 2.51 18.74
C GLN A 94 5.60 1.07 18.86
N ALA A 95 4.29 0.87 18.69
CA ALA A 95 3.69 -0.46 18.70
C ALA A 95 4.22 -1.29 17.53
N LEU A 96 4.18 -0.73 16.31
CA LEU A 96 4.71 -1.38 15.12
C LEU A 96 6.21 -1.66 15.25
N HIS A 97 7.02 -0.72 15.72
CA HIS A 97 8.44 -0.94 15.99
C HIS A 97 8.66 -2.14 16.92
N THR A 98 7.89 -2.22 18.02
CA THR A 98 7.97 -3.34 18.97
C THR A 98 7.62 -4.67 18.30
N ILE A 99 6.58 -4.69 17.47
CA ILE A 99 6.13 -5.89 16.75
C ILE A 99 7.19 -6.36 15.75
N ILE A 100 7.70 -5.47 14.90
CA ILE A 100 8.54 -5.86 13.75
C ILE A 100 10.02 -6.04 14.11
N SER A 101 10.46 -5.51 15.26
CA SER A 101 11.84 -5.67 15.75
C SER A 101 12.10 -7.02 16.42
N ASP A 102 11.08 -7.82 16.71
CA ASP A 102 11.23 -9.23 17.06
C ASP A 102 11.33 -10.09 15.79
N TYR A 103 12.55 -10.19 15.27
CA TYR A 103 12.82 -10.90 14.02
C TYR A 103 14.05 -11.81 14.09
N THR A 104 14.10 -12.76 13.18
CA THR A 104 15.22 -13.66 12.93
C THR A 104 16.16 -13.03 11.90
N TYR A 105 17.41 -12.82 12.29
CA TYR A 105 18.44 -12.31 11.40
C TYR A 105 18.76 -13.30 10.26
N VAL A 106 18.73 -12.81 9.03
CA VAL A 106 19.20 -13.49 7.82
C VAL A 106 20.52 -12.85 7.38
N THR A 107 21.49 -13.66 6.96
CA THR A 107 22.77 -13.11 6.50
C THR A 107 22.63 -12.48 5.13
N TYR A 108 23.41 -11.43 4.86
CA TYR A 108 23.44 -10.82 3.53
C TYR A 108 23.78 -11.84 2.43
N ASP A 109 24.66 -12.81 2.71
CA ASP A 109 25.03 -13.86 1.77
C ASP A 109 23.89 -14.85 1.48
N ASP A 110 23.04 -15.15 2.46
CA ASP A 110 21.87 -16.00 2.28
C ASP A 110 20.75 -15.26 1.54
N ALA A 111 20.60 -13.95 1.76
CA ALA A 111 19.55 -13.13 1.15
C ALA A 111 19.46 -13.28 -0.38
N ARG A 112 20.59 -13.49 -1.07
CA ARG A 112 20.57 -13.69 -2.53
C ARG A 112 19.84 -14.96 -3.00
N TYR A 113 19.71 -15.96 -2.14
CA TYR A 113 18.99 -17.21 -2.40
C TYR A 113 17.58 -17.21 -1.81
N ILE A 114 17.17 -16.08 -1.24
CA ILE A 114 15.81 -15.87 -0.74
C ILE A 114 15.10 -14.92 -1.68
N LEU A 115 15.83 -13.96 -2.28
CA LEU A 115 15.29 -13.04 -3.28
C LEU A 115 14.77 -13.73 -4.56
N ASP A 116 15.23 -14.94 -4.86
CA ASP A 116 14.67 -15.76 -5.93
C ASP A 116 13.26 -16.30 -5.62
N GLU A 117 12.92 -16.45 -4.34
CA GLU A 117 11.59 -16.81 -3.87
C GLU A 117 10.71 -15.59 -3.61
N THR A 118 11.26 -14.52 -3.00
CA THR A 118 10.47 -13.34 -2.63
C THR A 118 9.97 -12.56 -3.84
N ASP A 119 10.77 -12.52 -4.91
CA ASP A 119 10.48 -11.77 -6.13
C ASP A 119 10.30 -12.70 -7.36
N GLN A 120 9.92 -13.96 -7.10
CA GLN A 120 9.64 -14.97 -8.13
C GLN A 120 8.54 -14.51 -9.10
N ASP A 121 8.76 -14.65 -10.41
CA ASP A 121 7.75 -14.33 -11.42
C ASP A 121 6.55 -15.30 -11.33
N PRO A 122 5.33 -14.81 -11.04
CA PRO A 122 4.13 -15.65 -10.92
C PRO A 122 3.79 -16.43 -12.20
N ASN A 123 4.23 -15.96 -13.36
CA ASN A 123 3.99 -16.59 -14.66
C ASN A 123 5.13 -17.53 -15.09
N ASN A 124 6.29 -17.44 -14.43
CA ASN A 124 7.44 -18.29 -14.69
C ASN A 124 8.26 -18.49 -13.41
N PRO A 125 7.99 -19.53 -12.61
CA PRO A 125 8.64 -19.74 -11.31
C PRO A 125 10.17 -19.94 -11.34
N ASN A 126 10.77 -20.13 -12.51
CA ASN A 126 12.24 -20.17 -12.64
C ASN A 126 12.87 -18.78 -12.79
N ASN A 127 12.04 -17.74 -12.87
CA ASN A 127 12.46 -16.38 -13.08
C ASN A 127 12.17 -15.50 -11.87
N VAL A 128 12.85 -14.37 -11.80
CA VAL A 128 12.61 -13.27 -10.86
C VAL A 128 12.26 -12.00 -11.61
N ILE A 129 11.44 -11.15 -11.01
CA ILE A 129 11.09 -9.83 -11.54
C ILE A 129 12.05 -8.79 -10.96
N LEU A 130 12.76 -8.06 -11.82
CA LEU A 130 13.73 -7.05 -11.40
C LEU A 130 13.08 -5.70 -11.10
N VAL A 131 13.29 -5.17 -9.89
CA VAL A 131 12.54 -4.00 -9.35
C VAL A 131 12.51 -2.76 -10.26
N TYR A 132 13.60 -2.43 -10.96
CA TYR A 132 13.64 -1.19 -11.75
C TYR A 132 13.35 -1.38 -13.23
N THR A 133 13.58 -2.58 -13.77
CA THR A 133 13.37 -2.84 -15.20
C THR A 133 12.07 -3.58 -15.46
N GLN A 134 11.44 -4.13 -14.41
CA GLN A 134 10.27 -4.99 -14.45
C GLN A 134 10.44 -6.20 -15.37
N GLN A 135 11.69 -6.56 -15.67
CA GLN A 135 12.00 -7.70 -16.52
C GLN A 135 11.97 -8.98 -15.71
N SER A 136 11.28 -9.98 -16.24
CA SER A 136 11.40 -11.36 -15.81
C SER A 136 12.68 -11.96 -16.39
N VAL A 137 13.63 -12.28 -15.52
CA VAL A 137 14.94 -12.86 -15.88
C VAL A 137 15.16 -14.16 -15.14
N ASP A 138 16.13 -14.97 -15.60
CA ASP A 138 16.50 -16.20 -14.91
C ASP A 138 16.80 -15.93 -13.42
N GLY A 139 16.12 -16.67 -12.54
CA GLY A 139 16.23 -16.50 -11.09
C GLY A 139 17.57 -16.95 -10.54
N GLU A 140 18.31 -17.83 -11.23
CA GLU A 140 19.64 -18.24 -10.81
C GLU A 140 20.58 -17.02 -10.81
N TRP A 141 21.11 -16.68 -9.63
CA TRP A 141 22.20 -15.72 -9.51
C TRP A 141 23.47 -16.32 -10.15
N TYR A 142 23.66 -16.04 -11.44
CA TYR A 142 24.74 -16.60 -12.24
C TYR A 142 25.66 -15.48 -12.74
N CYS A 143 26.94 -15.51 -12.33
CA CYS A 143 27.93 -14.46 -12.63
C CYS A 143 29.10 -14.93 -13.50
N PRO A 144 28.88 -15.34 -14.76
CA PRO A 144 29.98 -15.72 -15.64
C PRO A 144 30.86 -14.50 -15.91
N SER A 145 32.15 -14.62 -15.62
CA SER A 145 33.15 -13.57 -15.90
C SER A 145 32.87 -12.22 -15.20
N GLY A 146 32.16 -12.24 -14.06
CA GLY A 146 31.91 -11.05 -13.23
C GLY A 146 30.67 -10.23 -13.60
N SER A 147 29.92 -10.63 -14.64
CA SER A 147 28.60 -10.06 -14.94
C SER A 147 27.53 -11.01 -14.43
N CYS A 148 26.73 -10.56 -13.46
CA CYS A 148 25.64 -11.36 -12.90
C CYS A 148 24.36 -11.20 -13.72
N THR A 149 23.48 -12.20 -13.70
CA THR A 149 22.11 -12.14 -14.26
C THR A 149 21.30 -11.03 -13.61
N TRP A 150 21.46 -10.86 -12.30
CA TRP A 150 20.90 -9.78 -11.49
C TRP A 150 21.78 -9.55 -10.25
N ASN A 151 21.52 -8.49 -9.50
CA ASN A 151 22.16 -8.26 -8.21
C ASN A 151 21.16 -7.77 -7.14
N ARG A 152 21.60 -7.74 -5.87
CA ARG A 152 20.85 -7.19 -4.74
C ARG A 152 20.88 -5.67 -4.82
N GLU A 153 19.72 -5.08 -5.02
CA GLU A 153 19.51 -3.67 -4.75
C GLU A 153 19.16 -3.47 -3.28
N HIS A 154 19.77 -2.44 -2.68
CA HIS A 154 19.32 -1.93 -1.40
C HIS A 154 18.43 -0.71 -1.67
N VAL A 155 17.13 -0.83 -1.41
CA VAL A 155 16.18 0.27 -1.62
C VAL A 155 16.61 1.48 -0.77
N TRP A 156 16.99 1.26 0.48
CA TRP A 156 17.81 2.17 1.26
C TRP A 156 19.31 1.87 1.07
N PRO A 157 20.08 2.70 0.33
CA PRO A 157 21.45 2.36 -0.06
C PRO A 157 22.38 2.14 1.13
N GLN A 158 23.26 1.14 1.04
CA GLN A 158 24.22 0.80 2.11
C GLN A 158 25.09 1.98 2.56
N SER A 159 25.47 2.87 1.64
CA SER A 159 26.25 4.07 1.98
C SER A 159 25.49 5.06 2.86
N LEU A 160 24.15 5.06 2.79
CA LEU A 160 23.29 5.89 3.63
C LEU A 160 22.86 5.15 4.91
N LEU A 161 23.07 3.84 5.02
CA LEU A 161 22.91 3.08 6.28
C LEU A 161 24.16 3.16 7.18
N GLY A 162 25.14 4.01 6.85
CA GLY A 162 26.42 4.04 7.58
C GLY A 162 27.24 2.75 7.45
N TYR A 163 26.95 1.91 6.45
CA TYR A 163 27.51 0.56 6.26
C TYR A 163 27.18 -0.41 7.40
N ASP A 164 26.02 -0.27 8.04
CA ASP A 164 25.52 -1.24 9.00
C ASP A 164 25.19 -2.58 8.33
N SER A 165 25.80 -3.67 8.80
CA SER A 165 25.67 -5.00 8.20
C SER A 165 24.36 -5.71 8.54
N VAL A 166 23.64 -5.27 9.57
CA VAL A 166 22.36 -5.83 9.99
C VAL A 166 21.27 -5.23 9.12
N MET A 167 21.18 -3.89 9.07
CA MET A 167 20.19 -3.18 8.24
C MET A 167 20.36 -3.49 6.74
N SER A 168 21.60 -3.71 6.29
CA SER A 168 21.86 -4.06 4.89
C SER A 168 21.40 -5.47 4.49
N ALA A 169 21.18 -6.35 5.47
CA ALA A 169 20.78 -7.73 5.23
C ALA A 169 19.27 -7.96 5.35
N ASP A 170 18.51 -6.94 5.78
CA ASP A 170 17.05 -7.01 5.91
C ASP A 170 16.40 -7.24 4.53
N LEU A 171 15.72 -8.37 4.39
CA LEU A 171 15.04 -8.77 3.17
C LEU A 171 13.98 -7.77 2.74
N HIS A 172 13.32 -7.07 3.67
CA HIS A 172 12.36 -6.03 3.30
C HIS A 172 13.04 -4.89 2.54
N ASN A 173 14.31 -4.60 2.81
CA ASN A 173 15.11 -3.56 2.13
C ASN A 173 15.79 -4.04 0.85
N LEU A 174 15.78 -5.35 0.56
CA LEU A 174 16.50 -5.95 -0.56
C LEU A 174 15.56 -6.35 -1.70
N LYS A 175 15.93 -6.01 -2.93
CA LYS A 175 15.21 -6.37 -4.15
C LYS A 175 16.19 -6.90 -5.21
N PRO A 176 15.82 -7.83 -6.09
CA PRO A 176 16.64 -8.16 -7.26
C PRO A 176 16.58 -7.02 -8.29
N ALA A 177 17.72 -6.66 -8.87
CA ALA A 177 17.83 -5.60 -9.85
C ALA A 177 18.78 -5.95 -11.00
N ASP A 178 18.57 -5.31 -12.15
CA ASP A 178 19.55 -5.33 -13.22
C ASP A 178 20.85 -4.66 -12.74
N PRO A 179 22.04 -5.30 -12.91
CA PRO A 179 23.28 -4.75 -12.35
C PRO A 179 23.67 -3.38 -12.92
N GLY A 180 23.33 -3.11 -14.18
CA GLY A 180 23.59 -1.83 -14.83
C GLY A 180 22.67 -0.73 -14.29
N THR A 181 21.38 -1.02 -14.17
CA THR A 181 20.40 -0.10 -13.59
C THR A 181 20.68 0.18 -12.12
N ASN A 182 20.97 -0.85 -11.33
CA ASN A 182 21.37 -0.72 -9.93
C ASN A 182 22.64 0.16 -9.80
N SER A 183 23.69 -0.13 -10.58
CA SER A 183 24.88 0.71 -10.60
C SER A 183 24.61 2.17 -11.01
N SER A 184 23.61 2.40 -11.87
CA SER A 184 23.23 3.74 -12.34
C SER A 184 22.37 4.48 -11.31
N ARG A 185 21.56 3.74 -10.54
CA ARG A 185 20.78 4.25 -9.40
C ARG A 185 21.73 4.76 -8.31
N SER A 186 22.83 4.05 -8.04
CA SER A 186 23.84 4.46 -7.04
C SER A 186 23.19 4.66 -5.66
N ASN A 187 23.54 5.72 -4.95
CA ASN A 187 22.93 6.16 -3.70
C ASN A 187 21.98 7.36 -3.90
N LYS A 188 21.43 7.53 -5.11
CA LYS A 188 20.49 8.63 -5.38
C LYS A 188 19.22 8.42 -4.57
N TYR A 189 18.72 9.50 -4.00
CA TYR A 189 17.45 9.46 -3.28
C TYR A 189 16.28 9.46 -4.26
N PHE A 190 15.15 8.91 -3.82
CA PHE A 190 13.97 8.79 -4.66
C PHE A 190 13.22 10.12 -4.77
N ASP A 191 12.80 10.44 -5.99
CA ASP A 191 12.02 11.62 -6.36
C ASP A 191 11.30 11.36 -7.70
N ASN A 192 10.36 12.23 -8.10
CA ASN A 192 9.62 12.20 -9.37
C ASN A 192 10.44 12.67 -10.58
N LEU A 193 11.76 12.72 -10.46
CA LEU A 193 12.64 13.07 -11.58
C LEU A 193 14.01 12.43 -11.40
N THR A 194 14.51 11.75 -12.44
CA THR A 194 15.90 11.27 -12.44
C THR A 194 16.88 12.40 -12.75
N THR A 195 17.80 12.68 -11.83
CA THR A 195 18.89 13.67 -11.98
C THR A 195 20.26 13.07 -11.62
N ALA A 196 21.24 13.93 -11.37
CA ALA A 196 22.53 13.52 -10.80
C ALA A 196 22.42 13.02 -9.36
N SER A 197 21.42 13.52 -8.59
CA SER A 197 21.25 13.20 -7.17
C SER A 197 19.96 12.42 -6.87
N THR A 198 19.01 12.43 -7.80
CA THR A 198 17.70 11.80 -7.63
C THR A 198 17.46 10.69 -8.65
N TYR A 199 16.62 9.73 -8.28
CA TYR A 199 16.21 8.62 -9.14
C TYR A 199 14.69 8.48 -9.11
N GLU A 200 14.09 8.43 -10.31
CA GLU A 200 12.68 8.12 -10.49
C GLU A 200 12.56 6.67 -10.98
N PRO A 201 11.96 5.76 -10.19
CA PRO A 201 11.67 4.39 -10.60
C PRO A 201 10.47 4.35 -11.55
N PRO A 202 10.24 3.22 -12.24
CA PRO A 202 9.00 3.03 -13.01
C PRO A 202 7.77 3.09 -12.11
N ASP A 203 6.62 3.43 -12.68
CA ASP A 203 5.39 3.70 -11.92
C ASP A 203 4.90 2.47 -11.15
N GLU A 204 5.14 1.28 -11.69
CA GLU A 204 4.68 -0.03 -11.17
C GLU A 204 5.39 -0.52 -9.90
N VAL A 205 6.33 0.25 -9.34
CA VAL A 205 7.04 -0.11 -8.08
C VAL A 205 7.18 1.08 -7.14
N LYS A 206 6.50 2.18 -7.44
CA LYS A 206 6.61 3.41 -6.64
C LYS A 206 6.05 3.18 -5.24
N GLY A 207 4.95 2.46 -5.14
CA GLY A 207 4.31 2.04 -3.90
C GLY A 207 5.16 1.05 -3.12
N ASP A 208 5.70 0.02 -3.77
CA ASP A 208 6.66 -0.93 -3.16
C ASP A 208 7.80 -0.19 -2.46
N ILE A 209 8.44 0.73 -3.19
CA ILE A 209 9.59 1.49 -2.69
C ILE A 209 9.16 2.36 -1.51
N ALA A 210 8.00 3.03 -1.59
CA ALA A 210 7.47 3.82 -0.49
C ALA A 210 7.25 2.97 0.77
N ARG A 211 6.54 1.84 0.66
CA ARG A 211 6.26 0.94 1.78
C ARG A 211 7.52 0.31 2.37
N ILE A 212 8.54 0.03 1.56
CA ILE A 212 9.85 -0.42 2.06
C ILE A 212 10.53 0.69 2.89
N LEU A 213 10.51 1.94 2.42
CA LEU A 213 11.15 3.04 3.14
C LEU A 213 10.39 3.42 4.42
N PHE A 214 9.05 3.38 4.41
CA PHE A 214 8.25 3.51 5.62
C PHE A 214 8.60 2.41 6.63
N TYR A 215 8.67 1.15 6.19
CA TYR A 215 9.10 0.04 7.06
C TYR A 215 10.49 0.31 7.67
N MET A 216 11.46 0.77 6.87
CA MET A 216 12.82 0.99 7.34
C MET A 216 12.90 2.00 8.49
N VAL A 217 12.14 3.09 8.44
CA VAL A 217 12.13 4.08 9.53
C VAL A 217 11.37 3.62 10.77
N ILE A 218 10.37 2.75 10.63
CA ILE A 218 9.73 2.10 11.79
C ILE A 218 10.67 1.05 12.40
N MET A 219 11.39 0.29 11.59
CA MET A 219 12.24 -0.81 12.04
C MET A 219 13.51 -0.30 12.76
N TYR A 220 14.08 0.82 12.32
CA TYR A 220 15.37 1.31 12.78
C TYR A 220 15.30 2.78 13.22
N ASP A 221 15.28 3.02 14.54
CA ASP A 221 15.14 4.34 15.18
C ASP A 221 16.12 5.43 14.72
N ASN A 222 17.24 5.05 14.12
CA ASN A 222 18.26 6.00 13.67
C ASN A 222 18.06 6.45 12.22
N LEU A 223 17.05 5.93 11.51
CA LEU A 223 16.74 6.29 10.13
C LEU A 223 15.61 7.33 10.07
N ASP A 224 15.66 8.22 9.08
CA ASP A 224 14.67 9.30 8.94
C ASP A 224 14.32 9.58 7.46
N LEU A 225 13.07 10.00 7.20
CA LEU A 225 12.62 10.45 5.88
C LEU A 225 12.62 11.98 5.84
N VAL A 226 13.16 12.58 4.79
CA VAL A 226 13.43 14.03 4.77
C VAL A 226 13.05 14.71 3.45
N ASP A 227 12.36 15.83 3.49
CA ASP A 227 12.00 16.60 2.28
C ASP A 227 13.15 17.49 1.73
N VAL A 228 14.40 17.06 1.94
CA VAL A 228 15.62 17.73 1.47
C VAL A 228 16.61 16.70 0.94
N ALA A 229 17.74 17.16 0.38
CA ALA A 229 18.80 16.25 -0.03
C ALA A 229 19.34 15.48 1.20
N PRO A 230 19.18 14.15 1.24
CA PRO A 230 19.49 13.37 2.44
C PRO A 230 20.99 13.22 2.67
N SER A 231 21.33 13.10 3.94
CA SER A 231 22.65 12.70 4.43
C SER A 231 22.66 11.25 4.92
N THR A 232 23.69 10.85 5.66
CA THR A 232 23.74 9.48 6.20
C THR A 232 22.60 9.30 7.21
N TYR A 233 21.92 8.17 7.11
CA TYR A 233 20.71 7.78 7.85
C TYR A 233 19.44 8.53 7.46
N GLU A 234 19.46 9.30 6.38
CA GLU A 234 18.29 9.96 5.82
C GLU A 234 17.99 9.42 4.42
N MET A 235 16.73 9.43 4.00
CA MET A 235 16.35 9.01 2.64
C MET A 235 15.03 9.63 2.17
N ALA A 236 14.95 9.95 0.87
CA ALA A 236 13.75 10.29 0.09
C ALA A 236 12.87 11.44 0.63
N LEU A 237 12.07 12.03 -0.26
CA LEU A 237 11.12 13.08 0.11
C LEU A 237 9.83 12.44 0.62
N LEU A 238 9.43 12.71 1.87
CA LEU A 238 8.25 12.11 2.50
C LEU A 238 6.99 12.39 1.69
N GLU A 239 6.80 13.63 1.22
CA GLU A 239 5.64 14.00 0.39
C GLU A 239 5.57 13.19 -0.91
N VAL A 240 6.71 12.83 -1.49
CA VAL A 240 6.77 12.01 -2.71
C VAL A 240 6.39 10.57 -2.40
N LEU A 241 6.88 10.01 -1.29
CA LEU A 241 6.56 8.63 -0.89
C LEU A 241 5.08 8.47 -0.55
N LEU A 242 4.48 9.44 0.14
CA LEU A 242 3.03 9.44 0.41
C LEU A 242 2.23 9.44 -0.90
N SER A 243 2.61 10.29 -1.86
CA SER A 243 1.98 10.31 -3.18
C SER A 243 2.14 8.99 -3.94
N TRP A 244 3.32 8.37 -3.86
CA TRP A 244 3.58 7.07 -4.49
C TRP A 244 2.77 5.94 -3.88
N HIS A 245 2.65 5.91 -2.56
CA HIS A 245 1.82 4.95 -1.84
C HIS A 245 0.36 4.98 -2.31
N GLU A 246 -0.21 6.19 -2.44
CA GLU A 246 -1.60 6.36 -2.90
C GLU A 246 -1.83 6.01 -4.37
N LEU A 247 -0.84 6.27 -5.22
CA LEU A 247 -0.95 6.06 -6.67
C LEU A 247 -0.67 4.61 -7.08
N ASP A 248 0.04 3.85 -6.24
CA ASP A 248 0.48 2.48 -6.47
C ASP A 248 0.14 1.60 -5.24
N PRO A 249 -1.14 1.19 -5.10
CA PRO A 249 -1.63 0.43 -3.95
C PRO A 249 -1.05 -0.99 -3.91
N VAL A 250 -1.08 -1.63 -2.75
CA VAL A 250 -0.50 -2.97 -2.55
C VAL A 250 -1.14 -4.00 -3.47
N ASP A 251 -0.29 -4.71 -4.21
CA ASP A 251 -0.71 -5.79 -5.10
C ASP A 251 -0.47 -7.20 -4.53
N ASP A 252 -0.86 -8.22 -5.29
CA ASP A 252 -0.68 -9.62 -4.88
C ASP A 252 0.80 -10.04 -4.85
N PHE A 253 1.65 -9.38 -5.64
CA PHE A 253 3.08 -9.67 -5.69
C PHE A 253 3.76 -9.21 -4.40
N GLU A 254 3.46 -7.99 -3.93
CA GLU A 254 3.94 -7.49 -2.65
C GLU A 254 3.43 -8.29 -1.45
N ARG A 255 2.15 -8.67 -1.44
CA ARG A 255 1.59 -9.54 -0.38
C ARG A 255 2.33 -10.88 -0.32
N ASN A 256 2.52 -11.53 -1.47
CA ASN A 256 3.30 -12.77 -1.54
C ASN A 256 4.74 -12.55 -1.06
N ARG A 257 5.37 -11.46 -1.48
CA ARG A 257 6.73 -11.10 -1.03
C ARG A 257 6.79 -10.97 0.49
N ASN A 258 5.83 -10.30 1.10
CA ASN A 258 5.74 -10.12 2.55
C ASN A 258 5.55 -11.47 3.28
N ASP A 259 4.73 -12.37 2.73
CA ASP A 259 4.54 -13.74 3.24
C ASP A 259 5.83 -14.57 3.19
N VAL A 260 6.55 -14.53 2.07
CA VAL A 260 7.81 -15.25 1.92
C VAL A 260 8.83 -14.71 2.91
N ILE A 261 9.01 -13.38 3.01
CA ILE A 261 9.95 -12.78 3.97
C ILE A 261 9.58 -13.16 5.40
N TYR A 262 8.31 -13.16 5.77
CA TYR A 262 7.85 -13.59 7.09
C TYR A 262 8.30 -15.02 7.42
N SER A 263 8.30 -15.93 6.43
CA SER A 263 8.76 -17.30 6.65
C SER A 263 10.26 -17.43 6.96
N TYR A 264 11.07 -16.42 6.60
CA TYR A 264 12.52 -16.38 6.82
C TYR A 264 12.92 -15.50 8.01
N GLN A 265 12.37 -14.29 8.12
CA GLN A 265 12.69 -13.34 9.19
C GLN A 265 11.70 -13.37 10.35
N GLY A 266 10.51 -13.93 10.21
CA GLY A 266 9.50 -13.91 11.27
C GLY A 266 8.88 -12.52 11.53
N ASN A 267 9.24 -11.50 10.76
CA ASN A 267 8.62 -10.18 10.79
C ASN A 267 8.01 -9.80 9.44
N ARG A 268 7.03 -8.90 9.48
CA ARG A 268 6.26 -8.43 8.31
C ARG A 268 6.46 -6.93 8.09
N ASN A 269 6.30 -6.49 6.85
CA ASN A 269 6.12 -5.07 6.56
C ASN A 269 4.66 -4.68 6.84
N PRO A 270 4.40 -3.85 7.87
CA PRO A 270 3.04 -3.52 8.29
C PRO A 270 2.29 -2.71 7.23
N PHE A 271 3.00 -1.93 6.42
CA PHE A 271 2.42 -1.09 5.39
C PHE A 271 2.01 -1.87 4.13
N ILE A 272 2.43 -3.13 4.01
CA ILE A 272 1.92 -4.06 2.98
C ILE A 272 0.66 -4.77 3.48
N ASP A 273 0.60 -5.08 4.78
CA ASP A 273 -0.55 -5.76 5.37
C ASP A 273 -1.74 -4.82 5.59
N TYR A 274 -1.45 -3.58 5.95
CA TYR A 274 -2.40 -2.54 6.30
C TYR A 274 -1.87 -1.20 5.77
N GLU A 275 -2.29 -0.84 4.56
CA GLU A 275 -1.87 0.38 3.86
C GLU A 275 -2.24 1.63 4.67
N GLU A 276 -3.36 1.59 5.38
CA GLU A 276 -3.90 2.67 6.20
C GLU A 276 -2.95 3.11 7.33
N PHE A 277 -2.03 2.23 7.76
CA PHE A 277 -1.00 2.61 8.74
C PHE A 277 -0.10 3.76 8.24
N VAL A 278 0.07 3.92 6.92
CA VAL A 278 0.83 5.05 6.36
C VAL A 278 0.17 6.36 6.75
N GLU A 279 -1.12 6.54 6.47
CA GLU A 279 -1.86 7.76 6.85
C GLU A 279 -1.95 7.93 8.37
N LEU A 280 -2.15 6.83 9.11
CA LEU A 280 -2.22 6.88 10.57
C LEU A 280 -0.89 7.24 11.26
N ILE A 281 0.25 7.13 10.59
CA ILE A 281 1.57 7.53 11.14
C ILE A 281 2.06 8.84 10.52
N PHE A 282 2.00 8.95 9.21
CA PHE A 282 2.65 10.03 8.44
C PHE A 282 1.67 11.09 7.92
N GLY A 283 0.35 10.85 8.03
CA GLY A 283 -0.69 11.81 7.67
C GLY A 283 -0.82 12.99 8.65
N ASP A 284 -1.67 13.96 8.30
CA ASP A 284 -1.90 15.14 9.14
C ASP A 284 -2.87 14.83 10.30
N HIS A 285 -2.32 14.56 11.48
CA HIS A 285 -3.13 14.27 12.69
C HIS A 285 -3.62 15.52 13.43
N SER A 286 -3.41 16.72 12.89
CA SER A 286 -3.80 17.98 13.54
C SER A 286 -5.33 18.14 13.71
N TYR A 287 -6.14 17.32 13.03
CA TYR A 287 -7.60 17.32 13.15
C TYR A 287 -8.17 16.55 14.35
N TYR A 288 -7.42 15.63 14.96
CA TYR A 288 -7.94 14.72 16.00
C TYR A 288 -7.53 15.08 17.44
N ASN A 289 -6.82 16.20 17.62
CA ASN A 289 -6.38 16.73 18.92
C ASN A 289 -7.29 17.87 19.44
N ASN A 290 -8.62 17.73 19.36
CA ASN A 290 -9.58 18.65 19.99
C ASN A 290 -10.46 17.97 21.04
#